data_AF-A0A067EGG3-F1
#
_entry.id   AF-A0A067EGG3-F1
#
_cell.length_a   1.000
_cell.length_b   1.000
_cell.length_c   1.000
_cell.angle_alpha   90.00
_cell.angle_beta   90.00
_cell.angle_gamma   90.00
#
_symmetry.space_group_name_H-M   'P 1'
#
loop_
_entity.id
_entity.type
_entity.pdbx_description
1 polymer ?
#
loop_
_entity_poly.entity_id
_entity_poly.type
_entity_poly.pdbx_seq_one_letter_code
_entity_poly.pdbx_strand_id
1 'polypeptide(L)' 'MVPLGEIISEEYSLEYGKDVMEMHVCAVQAGERALIVDDLVATGGTLFAAIRLLGRFVSFNFHLERCQKMVLLLEFSL' A
#
# COMPACT_ATOMS: atom_id res chain seq x y z
N MET A 1 -2.86 -18.70 -11.61
CA MET A 1 -4.30 -18.39 -11.63
C MET A 1 -4.62 -17.74 -10.30
N VAL A 2 -4.99 -16.45 -10.29
CA VAL A 2 -5.28 -15.71 -9.05
C VAL A 2 -6.75 -15.97 -8.67
N PRO A 3 -7.05 -16.46 -7.46
CA PRO A 3 -8.41 -16.80 -7.06
C PRO A 3 -9.29 -15.54 -6.89
N LEU A 4 -10.44 -15.54 -7.56
CA LEU A 4 -11.44 -14.48 -7.45
C LEU A 4 -12.03 -14.44 -6.03
N GLY A 5 -11.94 -13.28 -5.37
CA GLY A 5 -12.55 -13.06 -4.06
C GLY A 5 -11.66 -13.38 -2.86
N GLU A 6 -10.41 -13.82 -3.06
CA GLU A 6 -9.46 -13.91 -1.95
C GLU A 6 -9.09 -12.49 -1.47
N ILE A 7 -9.13 -12.31 -0.15
CA ILE A 7 -8.81 -11.06 0.55
C ILE A 7 -7.60 -11.33 1.44
N ILE A 8 -6.62 -10.43 1.40
CA ILE A 8 -5.51 -10.40 2.34
C ILE A 8 -5.62 -9.18 3.25
N SER A 9 -5.10 -9.31 4.47
CA SER A 9 -5.15 -8.28 5.48
C SER A 9 -3.76 -7.92 6.03
N GLU A 10 -3.65 -6.66 6.49
CA GLU A 10 -2.51 -6.12 7.23
C GLU A 10 -3.02 -5.31 8.43
N GLU A 11 -2.56 -5.67 9.61
CA GLU A 11 -2.85 -4.94 10.85
C GLU A 11 -1.89 -3.77 11.01
N TYR A 12 -2.41 -2.62 11.45
CA TYR A 12 -1.61 -1.44 11.76
C TYR A 12 -2.03 -0.82 13.09
N SER A 13 -1.09 -0.11 13.73
CA SER A 13 -1.32 0.46 15.06
C SER A 13 -1.93 1.85 14.98
N LEU A 14 -2.86 2.13 15.89
CA LEU A 14 -3.41 3.46 16.16
C LEU A 14 -2.79 4.01 17.46
N GLU A 15 -3.12 5.25 17.81
CA GLU A 15 -2.78 5.80 19.13
C GLU A 15 -3.41 4.96 20.26
N TYR A 16 -4.64 4.50 20.03
CA TYR A 16 -5.38 3.65 20.95
C TYR A 16 -5.90 2.42 20.21
N GLY A 17 -5.08 1.36 20.19
CA GLY A 17 -5.44 0.06 19.65
C GLY A 17 -4.85 -0.20 18.27
N LYS A 18 -5.56 -1.01 17.50
CA LYS A 18 -5.13 -1.48 16.19
C LYS A 18 -6.33 -1.54 15.25
N ASP A 19 -6.04 -1.44 13.97
CA ASP A 19 -7.02 -1.58 12.90
C ASP A 19 -6.43 -2.45 11.78
N VAL A 20 -7.29 -2.89 10.86
CA VAL A 20 -6.93 -3.84 9.80
C VAL A 20 -7.30 -3.25 8.45
N MET A 21 -6.33 -3.25 7.53
CA MET A 21 -6.55 -2.91 6.12
C MET A 21 -6.63 -4.20 5.30
N GLU A 22 -7.59 -4.26 4.38
CA GLU A 22 -7.84 -5.41 3.51
C GLU A 22 -7.69 -5.05 2.03
N MET A 23 -7.19 -5.99 1.24
CA MET A 23 -7.05 -5.85 -0.22
C MET A 23 -7.39 -7.18 -0.91
N HIS A 24 -8.11 -7.11 -2.04
CA HIS A 24 -8.29 -8.27 -2.90
C HIS A 24 -6.95 -8.70 -3.54
N VAL A 25 -6.65 -9.99 -3.52
CA VAL A 25 -5.43 -10.55 -4.13
C VAL A 25 -5.37 -10.26 -5.64
N CYS A 26 -6.53 -10.14 -6.28
CA CYS A 26 -6.63 -9.80 -7.71
C CYS A 26 -6.56 -8.30 -8.01
N ALA A 27 -6.38 -7.43 -7.02
CA ALA A 27 -6.38 -5.98 -7.23
C ALA A 27 -5.14 -5.49 -7.99
N VAL A 28 -4.03 -6.24 -7.90
CA VAL A 28 -2.76 -5.94 -8.56
C VAL A 28 -2.06 -7.22 -8.98
N GLN A 29 -1.38 -7.20 -10.12
CA GLN A 29 -0.55 -8.30 -10.61
C GLN A 29 0.94 -7.99 -10.47
N ALA A 30 1.75 -9.05 -10.45
CA ALA A 30 3.20 -8.89 -10.39
C ALA A 30 3.72 -8.10 -11.60
N GLY A 31 4.56 -7.09 -11.34
CA GLY A 31 5.12 -6.19 -12.36
C GLY A 31 4.22 -5.01 -12.73
N GLU A 32 2.99 -4.92 -12.21
CA GLU A 32 2.19 -3.71 -12.35
C GLU A 32 2.72 -2.57 -11.47
N ARG A 33 2.42 -1.33 -11.87
CA ARG A 33 2.71 -0.13 -11.07
C ARG A 33 1.46 0.26 -10.31
N ALA A 34 1.62 0.50 -9.01
CA ALA A 34 0.54 1.00 -8.16
C ALA A 34 0.88 2.41 -7.66
N LEU A 35 -0.14 3.25 -7.52
CA LEU A 35 -0.03 4.58 -6.93
C LEU A 35 -0.90 4.61 -5.68
N ILE A 36 -0.29 4.84 -4.53
CA ILE A 36 -1.05 5.08 -3.30
C ILE A 36 -1.30 6.58 -3.20
N VAL A 37 -2.57 6.95 -3.10
CA VAL A 37 -3.01 8.34 -2.93
C VAL A 37 -3.79 8.41 -1.63
N ASP A 38 -3.38 9.30 -0.76
CA ASP A 38 -4.04 9.60 0.50
C ASP A 38 -4.29 11.11 0.56
N ASP A 39 -5.41 11.52 1.16
CA ASP A 39 -5.76 12.94 1.27
C ASP A 39 -4.89 13.65 2.30
N LEU A 40 -4.63 12.99 3.42
CA LEU A 40 -3.80 13.47 4.52
C LEU A 40 -3.03 12.32 5.16
N VAL A 41 -1.70 12.39 5.11
CA VAL A 41 -0.84 11.47 5.84
C VAL A 41 -0.53 12.04 7.23
N ALA A 42 -1.02 11.37 8.28
CA ALA A 42 -0.74 11.74 9.67
C ALA A 42 0.48 10.99 10.24
N THR A 43 0.26 9.82 10.86
CA THR A 43 1.34 8.96 11.41
C THR A 43 1.93 8.00 10.38
N GLY A 44 1.28 7.87 9.21
CA GLY A 44 1.67 6.95 8.15
C GLY A 44 1.29 5.49 8.38
N GLY A 45 0.52 5.16 9.43
CA GLY A 45 0.11 3.77 9.73
C GLY A 45 -0.71 3.12 8.60
N THR A 46 -1.73 3.82 8.10
CA THR A 46 -2.58 3.40 6.97
C THR A 46 -1.75 3.16 5.71
N LEU A 47 -0.89 4.13 5.40
CA LEU A 47 0.02 4.05 4.27
C LEU A 47 0.94 2.83 4.36
N PHE A 48 1.54 2.60 5.54
CA PHE A 48 2.46 1.48 5.72
C PHE A 48 1.76 0.13 5.57
N ALA A 49 0.49 0.03 6.00
CA ALA A 49 -0.35 -1.14 5.76
C ALA A 49 -0.58 -1.36 4.25
N ALA A 50 -0.93 -0.30 3.51
CA ALA A 50 -1.11 -0.37 2.06
C ALA A 50 0.17 -0.80 1.33
N ILE A 51 1.32 -0.25 1.73
CA ILE A 51 2.64 -0.63 1.19
C ILE A 51 2.94 -2.10 1.46
N ARG A 52 2.65 -2.62 2.67
CA ARG A 52 2.87 -4.03 3.01
C ARG A 52 1.95 -4.97 2.21
N LEU A 53 0.70 -4.57 1.97
CA LEU A 53 -0.24 -5.35 1.15
C LEU A 53 0.21 -5.42 -0.31
N LEU A 54 0.49 -4.27 -0.92
CA LEU A 54 1.05 -4.19 -2.26
C LEU A 54 2.41 -4.90 -2.32
N GLY A 55 3.15 -4.83 -1.20
CA GLY A 55 4.40 -5.51 -0.82
C GLY A 55 4.60 -6.90 -1.39
N ARG A 56 3.51 -7.64 -1.39
CA ARG A 56 3.46 -9.06 -1.69
C ARG A 56 3.43 -9.35 -3.20
N PHE A 57 3.21 -8.34 -4.04
CA PHE A 57 3.02 -8.50 -5.49
C PHE A 57 3.95 -7.64 -6.34
N VAL A 58 4.29 -6.42 -5.90
CA VAL A 58 5.10 -5.47 -6.68
C VAL A 58 6.40 -5.13 -5.96
N SER A 59 7.41 -4.62 -6.66
CA SER A 59 8.66 -4.12 -6.05
C SER A 59 8.58 -2.60 -5.88
N PHE A 60 9.14 -2.06 -4.79
CA PHE A 60 8.96 -0.65 -4.40
C PHE A 60 10.24 0.14 -4.52
N ASN A 61 10.12 1.34 -5.09
CA ASN A 61 11.01 2.46 -4.82
C ASN A 61 10.21 3.57 -4.14
N PHE A 62 10.81 4.20 -3.15
CA PHE A 62 10.18 5.28 -2.38
C PHE A 62 10.65 6.63 -2.92
N HIS A 63 9.73 7.41 -3.47
CA HIS A 63 10.00 8.78 -3.89
C HIS A 63 9.10 9.74 -3.11
N LEU A 64 9.69 10.50 -2.18
CA LEU A 64 8.98 11.43 -1.31
C LEU A 64 9.19 12.88 -1.81
N GLU A 65 8.25 13.42 -2.57
CA GLU A 65 8.28 14.83 -2.98
C GLU A 65 7.42 15.70 -2.06
N ARG A 66 8.08 16.36 -1.08
CA ARG A 66 7.56 17.41 -0.17
C ARG A 66 6.23 17.10 0.56
N CYS A 67 6.32 17.10 1.88
CA CYS A 67 5.22 16.95 2.84
C CYS A 67 4.10 17.99 2.61
N GLN A 68 3.12 17.73 1.74
CA GLN A 68 1.72 18.27 1.78
C GLN A 68 0.77 17.52 0.81
N LYS A 69 1.28 16.75 -0.17
CA LYS A 69 0.52 15.76 -0.94
C LYS A 69 1.43 14.58 -1.22
N MET A 70 1.25 13.48 -0.51
CA MET A 70 2.13 12.34 -0.69
C MET A 70 1.55 11.43 -1.78
N VAL A 71 2.03 11.66 -3.00
CA VAL A 71 1.80 10.76 -4.14
C VAL A 71 2.95 9.76 -4.12
N LEU A 72 2.68 8.52 -3.70
CA LEU A 72 3.70 7.46 -3.75
C LEU A 72 3.73 6.84 -5.14
N LEU A 73 4.60 7.38 -6.01
CA LEU A 73 4.93 6.77 -7.28
C LEU A 73 5.82 5.56 -7.05
N LEU A 74 5.26 4.37 -7.26
CA LEU A 74 6.01 3.12 -7.24
C LEU A 74 6.55 2.86 -8.64
N GLU A 75 7.82 3.25 -8.86
CA GLU A 75 8.53 3.01 -10.11
C GLU A 75 9.54 1.86 -9.99
N PHE A 76 9.64 1.03 -11.02
CA PHE A 76 10.63 -0.05 -11.11
C PHE A 76 12.00 0.54 -11.47
N SER A 77 13.04 0.15 -10.74
CA SER A 77 14.39 0.11 -11.31
C SER A 77 14.56 -1.27 -11.95
N LEU A 78 14.83 -1.28 -13.26
CA LEU A 78 15.25 -2.50 -13.99
C LEU A 78 16.53 -3.08 -13.41
#